data_AF-A0A7W1CCL1-F1
#
_entry.id   AF-A0A7W1CCL1-F1
#
_cell.length_a   1.000
_cell.length_b   1.000
_cell.length_c   1.000
_cell.angle_alpha   90.00
_cell.angle_beta   90.00
_cell.angle_gamma   90.00
#
_symmetry.space_group_name_H-M   'P 1'
#
loop_
_entity.id
_entity.type
_entity.pdbx_description
1 polymer ?
#
loop_
_entity_poly.entity_id
_entity_poly.type
_entity_poly.pdbx_seq_one_letter_code
_entity_poly.pdbx_strand_id
1 'polypeptide(L)'
;MIRQIKLFRVVIATEVKIKMFDYQLWIERAVSFTNNLAKLASHFDELKSEVFVQSPFTETEFVEITSKIDNSVPSELAQFWRTGSRHCDCTYICGEAKSEIILQIETIFGSVQEIYGGASFINAADLSQHLINCQGWAEETWVAEYPQEKNFWLNSVPFAEINNGDYLSLDITEAKDNPSVVYLSHDDESFVVAESFTDFLTHWERLCYLGPDVWMIENFRSENGYLNSNSNKAEGLRKLLGST
;
A
#
# COMPACT_ATOMS: atom_id res chain seq x y z
N MET A 1 67.16 -13.83 -16.31
CA MET A 1 65.85 -14.42 -16.61
C MET A 1 65.05 -14.43 -15.30
N ILE A 2 64.28 -13.37 -15.04
CA ILE A 2 63.63 -13.09 -13.75
C ILE A 2 62.20 -13.65 -13.78
N ARG A 3 61.85 -14.55 -12.85
CA ARG A 3 60.50 -15.13 -12.69
C ARG A 3 59.62 -14.15 -11.90
N GLN A 4 58.54 -13.67 -12.53
CA GLN A 4 57.49 -12.91 -11.86
C GLN A 4 56.64 -13.82 -10.96
N ILE A 5 56.48 -13.43 -9.71
CA ILE A 5 55.54 -14.03 -8.75
C ILE A 5 54.22 -13.28 -8.89
N LYS A 6 53.15 -13.97 -9.32
CA LYS A 6 51.78 -13.44 -9.31
C LYS A 6 51.22 -13.59 -7.89
N LEU A 7 51.03 -12.47 -7.19
CA LEU A 7 50.17 -12.41 -5.99
C LEU A 7 48.71 -12.51 -6.43
N PHE A 8 48.03 -13.58 -6.01
CA PHE A 8 46.57 -13.65 -6.03
C PHE A 8 46.02 -12.91 -4.80
N ARG A 9 45.30 -11.81 -5.03
CA ARG A 9 44.46 -11.18 -4.01
C ARG A 9 43.17 -11.99 -3.89
N VAL A 10 42.99 -12.68 -2.77
CA VAL A 10 41.69 -13.21 -2.36
C VAL A 10 40.87 -12.03 -1.84
N VAL A 11 39.83 -11.65 -2.56
CA VAL A 11 38.83 -10.70 -2.08
C VAL A 11 37.80 -11.50 -1.29
N ILE A 12 37.79 -11.33 0.04
CA ILE A 12 36.74 -11.87 0.90
C ILE A 12 35.53 -10.96 0.71
N ALA A 13 34.51 -11.46 0.01
CA ALA A 13 33.21 -10.79 -0.07
C ALA A 13 32.56 -10.84 1.32
N THR A 14 32.48 -9.70 2.00
CA THR A 14 31.64 -9.54 3.18
C THR A 14 30.18 -9.55 2.71
N GLU A 15 29.42 -10.59 3.06
CA GLU A 15 27.98 -10.63 2.90
C GLU A 15 27.34 -9.46 3.65
N VAL A 16 26.84 -8.47 2.90
CA VAL A 16 25.91 -7.48 3.42
C VAL A 16 24.58 -8.22 3.62
N LYS A 17 24.22 -8.50 4.88
CA LYS A 17 22.85 -8.93 5.20
C LYS A 17 21.91 -7.76 4.89
N ILE A 18 21.29 -7.78 3.72
CA ILE A 18 20.17 -6.89 3.40
C ILE A 18 19.07 -7.24 4.40
N LYS A 19 18.68 -6.27 5.24
CA LYS A 19 17.58 -6.47 6.17
C LYS A 19 16.29 -6.47 5.35
N MET A 20 15.69 -7.64 5.19
CA MET A 20 14.37 -7.76 4.58
C MET A 20 13.34 -6.95 5.37
N PHE A 21 12.36 -6.39 4.67
CA PHE A 21 11.23 -5.72 5.31
C PHE A 21 10.44 -6.71 6.16
N ASP A 22 10.01 -6.27 7.33
CA ASP A 22 9.32 -7.12 8.30
C ASP A 22 7.81 -6.90 8.18
N TYR A 23 7.18 -7.62 7.25
CA TYR A 23 5.74 -7.52 7.01
C TYR A 23 4.91 -7.94 8.22
N GLN A 24 5.40 -8.89 9.03
CA GLN A 24 4.72 -9.27 10.27
C GLN A 24 4.67 -8.09 11.24
N LEU A 25 5.81 -7.44 11.49
CA LEU A 25 5.87 -6.28 12.36
C LEU A 25 5.03 -5.12 11.81
N TRP A 26 5.01 -4.92 10.49
CA TRP A 26 4.17 -3.89 9.87
C TRP A 26 2.67 -4.16 10.14
N ILE A 27 2.21 -5.40 9.99
CA ILE A 27 0.83 -5.81 10.33
C ILE A 27 0.53 -5.60 11.81
N GLU A 28 1.44 -6.00 12.71
CA GLU A 28 1.28 -5.80 14.16
C GLU A 28 1.12 -4.31 14.49
N ARG A 29 1.85 -3.42 13.80
CA ARG A 29 1.70 -1.97 13.96
C ARG A 29 0.39 -1.44 13.40
N ALA A 30 -0.09 -1.95 12.27
CA ALA A 30 -1.38 -1.57 11.72
C ALA A 30 -2.52 -1.95 12.68
N VAL A 31 -2.49 -3.19 13.20
CA VAL A 31 -3.42 -3.68 14.23
C VAL A 31 -3.36 -2.84 15.49
N SER A 32 -2.15 -2.53 15.97
CA SER A 32 -1.97 -1.70 17.17
C SER A 32 -2.51 -0.29 16.96
N PHE A 33 -2.21 0.33 15.82
CA PHE A 33 -2.72 1.66 15.47
C PHE A 33 -4.25 1.67 15.48
N THR A 34 -4.90 0.77 14.72
CA THR A 34 -6.36 0.74 14.59
C THR A 34 -7.05 0.50 15.93
N ASN A 35 -6.54 -0.42 16.77
CA ASN A 35 -7.09 -0.64 18.11
C ASN A 35 -6.95 0.57 19.04
N ASN A 36 -5.90 1.38 18.86
CA ASN A 36 -5.65 2.55 19.71
C ASN A 36 -6.42 3.81 19.27
N LEU A 37 -7.02 3.83 18.07
CA LEU A 37 -7.84 4.94 17.58
C LEU A 37 -9.03 5.27 18.51
N ALA A 38 -9.54 4.29 19.27
CA ALA A 38 -10.60 4.51 20.25
C ALA A 38 -10.28 5.63 21.27
N LYS A 39 -9.00 5.92 21.52
CA LYS A 39 -8.56 7.03 22.39
C LYS A 39 -8.95 8.41 21.82
N LEU A 40 -9.17 8.51 20.51
CA LEU A 40 -9.52 9.74 19.81
C LEU A 40 -11.04 9.93 19.70
N ALA A 41 -11.86 8.99 20.19
CA ALA A 41 -13.32 9.04 20.07
C ALA A 41 -13.94 10.32 20.65
N SER A 42 -13.28 10.98 21.63
CA SER A 42 -13.77 12.25 22.16
C SER A 42 -13.67 13.41 21.17
N HIS A 43 -12.81 13.33 20.16
CA HIS A 43 -12.53 14.41 19.20
C HIS A 43 -13.40 14.40 17.94
N PHE A 44 -14.14 13.31 17.72
CA PHE A 44 -15.03 13.14 16.59
C PHE A 44 -16.45 12.89 17.08
N ASP A 45 -17.43 13.24 16.27
CA ASP A 45 -18.84 12.94 16.57
C ASP A 45 -19.11 11.44 16.45
N GLU A 46 -18.40 10.77 15.55
CA GLU A 46 -18.33 9.33 15.46
C GLU A 46 -16.91 8.88 15.13
N LEU A 47 -16.44 7.81 15.78
CA LEU A 47 -15.22 7.10 15.39
C LEU A 47 -15.54 5.61 15.40
N LYS A 48 -15.38 4.98 14.24
CA LYS A 48 -15.47 3.53 14.05
C LYS A 48 -14.11 2.99 13.64
N SER A 49 -13.77 1.82 14.13
CA SER A 49 -12.54 1.12 13.76
C SER A 49 -12.73 -0.38 13.90
N GLU A 50 -12.29 -1.14 12.91
CA GLU A 50 -12.40 -2.59 12.88
C GLU A 50 -11.05 -3.21 12.53
N VAL A 51 -10.77 -4.38 13.11
CA VAL A 51 -9.55 -5.14 12.85
C VAL A 51 -9.93 -6.56 12.50
N PHE A 52 -9.58 -6.97 11.29
CA PHE A 52 -9.64 -8.35 10.85
C PHE A 52 -8.32 -8.74 10.20
N VAL A 53 -7.56 -9.63 10.84
CA VAL A 53 -6.28 -10.11 10.30
C VAL A 53 -6.24 -11.63 10.40
N GLN A 54 -5.90 -12.27 9.29
CA GLN A 54 -5.66 -13.70 9.23
C GLN A 54 -4.16 -14.02 9.30
N SER A 55 -3.82 -15.24 9.72
CA SER A 55 -2.42 -15.68 9.67
C SER A 55 -1.90 -15.69 8.23
N PRO A 56 -0.58 -15.57 8.03
CA PRO A 56 0.05 -15.85 6.75
C PRO A 56 -0.30 -17.25 6.23
N PHE A 57 -0.11 -17.46 4.94
CA PHE A 57 -0.26 -18.79 4.35
C PHE A 57 0.81 -19.76 4.84
N THR A 58 0.41 -21.01 5.07
CA THR A 58 1.34 -22.14 5.04
C THR A 58 1.87 -22.35 3.62
N GLU A 59 2.99 -23.07 3.47
CA GLU A 59 3.54 -23.38 2.13
C GLU A 59 2.51 -24.09 1.23
N THR A 60 1.75 -25.02 1.79
CA THR A 60 0.73 -25.77 1.05
C THR A 60 -0.41 -24.88 0.57
N GLU A 61 -0.95 -24.02 1.43
CA GLU A 61 -2.01 -23.08 1.05
C GLU A 61 -1.51 -22.06 0.03
N PHE A 62 -0.27 -21.56 0.19
CA PHE A 62 0.33 -20.63 -0.76
C PHE A 62 0.43 -21.26 -2.15
N VAL A 63 0.99 -22.46 -2.26
CA VAL A 63 1.10 -23.17 -3.54
C VAL A 63 -0.27 -23.41 -4.16
N GLU A 64 -1.26 -23.80 -3.35
CA GLU A 64 -2.62 -24.01 -3.84
C GLU A 64 -3.22 -22.72 -4.41
N ILE A 65 -3.17 -21.60 -3.68
CA ILE A 65 -3.78 -20.35 -4.15
C ILE A 65 -3.05 -19.79 -5.37
N THR A 66 -1.72 -19.81 -5.37
CA THR A 66 -0.94 -19.29 -6.51
C THR A 66 -1.03 -20.19 -7.74
N SER A 67 -1.43 -21.46 -7.61
CA SER A 67 -1.71 -22.30 -8.79
C SER A 67 -2.98 -21.89 -9.55
N LYS A 68 -3.87 -21.14 -8.89
CA LYS A 68 -5.14 -20.63 -9.44
C LYS A 68 -4.99 -19.23 -10.02
N ILE A 69 -3.89 -18.55 -9.72
CA ILE A 69 -3.52 -17.23 -10.22
C ILE A 69 -2.41 -17.47 -11.24
N ASP A 70 -2.58 -17.08 -12.51
CA ASP A 70 -1.64 -17.38 -13.59
C ASP A 70 -0.24 -16.75 -13.37
N ASN A 71 0.60 -17.36 -12.52
CA ASN A 71 2.03 -17.11 -12.24
C ASN A 71 2.49 -15.63 -12.26
N SER A 72 1.61 -14.70 -11.88
CA SER A 72 1.81 -13.25 -11.99
C SER A 72 1.95 -12.54 -10.65
N VAL A 73 1.85 -13.26 -9.52
CA VAL A 73 1.96 -12.67 -8.18
C VAL A 73 3.36 -12.07 -8.00
N PRO A 74 3.50 -10.75 -7.77
CA PRO A 74 4.79 -10.12 -7.58
C PRO A 74 5.49 -10.59 -6.31
N SER A 75 6.83 -10.52 -6.30
CA SER A 75 7.63 -11.11 -5.24
C SER A 75 7.34 -10.52 -3.86
N GLU A 76 7.13 -9.19 -3.78
CA GLU A 76 6.83 -8.49 -2.52
C GLU A 76 5.43 -8.85 -1.99
N LEU A 77 4.42 -8.96 -2.86
CA LEU A 77 3.07 -9.38 -2.47
C LEU A 77 3.07 -10.84 -1.99
N ALA A 78 3.82 -11.71 -2.66
CA ALA A 78 4.01 -13.08 -2.21
C ALA A 78 4.68 -13.14 -0.83
N GLN A 79 5.71 -12.32 -0.57
CA GLN A 79 6.36 -12.25 0.74
C GLN A 79 5.40 -11.73 1.81
N PHE A 80 4.60 -10.71 1.51
CA PHE A 80 3.56 -10.20 2.40
C PHE A 80 2.57 -11.30 2.80
N TRP A 81 2.06 -12.10 1.86
CA TRP A 81 1.14 -13.19 2.20
C TRP A 81 1.78 -14.35 2.97
N ARG A 82 3.09 -14.58 2.78
CA ARG A 82 3.84 -15.66 3.43
C ARG A 82 4.32 -15.30 4.84
N THR A 83 4.49 -14.01 5.12
CA THR A 83 5.12 -13.56 6.37
C THR A 83 4.27 -12.58 7.17
N GLY A 84 3.47 -11.74 6.50
CA GLY A 84 2.59 -10.76 7.13
C GLY A 84 1.19 -11.30 7.36
N SER A 85 0.40 -11.43 6.31
CA SER A 85 -1.00 -11.88 6.39
C SER A 85 -1.56 -12.27 5.03
N ARG A 86 -2.42 -13.29 4.98
CA ARG A 86 -3.19 -13.61 3.76
C ARG A 86 -4.40 -12.69 3.54
N HIS A 87 -4.85 -12.01 4.60
CA HIS A 87 -5.93 -11.04 4.58
C HIS A 87 -5.77 -10.11 5.78
N CYS A 88 -5.46 -8.84 5.50
CA CYS A 88 -5.41 -7.77 6.49
C CYS A 88 -6.46 -6.73 6.11
N ASP A 89 -7.46 -6.60 6.96
CA ASP A 89 -8.54 -5.63 6.82
C ASP A 89 -8.69 -4.89 8.16
N CYS A 90 -7.80 -3.92 8.35
CA CYS A 90 -7.92 -2.92 9.38
C CYS A 90 -8.59 -1.70 8.76
N THR A 91 -9.66 -1.20 9.35
CA THR A 91 -10.38 -0.03 8.86
C THR A 91 -10.66 0.96 9.97
N TYR A 92 -10.79 2.23 9.62
CA TYR A 92 -11.32 3.27 10.49
C TYR A 92 -12.03 4.35 9.71
N ILE A 93 -13.03 4.94 10.35
CA ILE A 93 -13.75 6.13 9.90
C ILE A 93 -13.84 7.08 11.08
N CYS A 94 -13.30 8.27 10.91
CA CYS A 94 -13.46 9.41 11.79
C CYS A 94 -14.48 10.34 11.13
N GLY A 95 -15.68 10.44 11.70
CA GLY A 95 -16.72 11.35 11.25
C GLY A 95 -16.37 12.81 11.47
N GLU A 96 -17.38 13.68 11.53
CA GLU A 96 -17.14 15.12 11.72
C GLU A 96 -16.29 15.42 12.96
N ALA A 97 -15.29 16.27 12.76
CA ALA A 97 -14.39 16.68 13.82
C ALA A 97 -14.97 17.78 14.68
N LYS A 98 -14.73 17.67 15.98
CA LYS A 98 -15.18 18.66 16.95
C LYS A 98 -14.29 19.90 16.91
N SER A 99 -14.83 20.98 17.45
CA SER A 99 -14.25 22.33 17.40
C SER A 99 -12.80 22.44 17.88
N GLU A 100 -12.33 21.54 18.76
CA GLU A 100 -10.96 21.52 19.24
C GLU A 100 -9.90 21.09 18.21
N ILE A 101 -10.30 20.29 17.21
CA ILE A 101 -9.38 19.73 16.20
C ILE A 101 -9.76 20.07 14.76
N ILE A 102 -10.93 20.69 14.52
CA ILE A 102 -11.41 21.06 13.19
C ILE A 102 -10.37 21.84 12.37
N LEU A 103 -9.72 22.85 12.97
CA LEU A 103 -8.69 23.64 12.30
C LEU A 103 -7.43 22.83 11.94
N GLN A 104 -7.12 21.79 12.72
CA GLN A 104 -5.98 20.90 12.44
C GLN A 104 -6.28 20.02 11.23
N ILE A 105 -7.50 19.49 11.15
CA ILE A 105 -7.97 18.75 9.97
C ILE A 105 -7.98 19.66 8.76
N GLU A 106 -8.52 20.87 8.87
CA GLU A 106 -8.59 21.80 7.75
C GLU A 106 -7.22 22.19 7.20
N THR A 107 -6.21 22.28 8.09
CA THR A 107 -4.83 22.52 7.69
C THR A 107 -4.23 21.37 6.86
N ILE A 108 -4.69 20.14 7.10
CA ILE A 108 -4.18 18.95 6.42
C ILE A 108 -4.97 18.68 5.13
N PHE A 109 -6.31 18.66 5.24
CA PHE A 109 -7.25 18.16 4.23
C PHE A 109 -8.13 19.24 3.58
N GLY A 110 -7.97 20.51 3.95
CA GLY A 110 -8.87 21.57 3.47
C GLY A 110 -10.27 21.44 4.08
N SER A 111 -11.33 21.73 3.34
CA SER A 111 -12.70 21.77 3.90
C SER A 111 -13.33 20.40 4.19
N VAL A 112 -12.59 19.30 4.05
CA VAL A 112 -13.10 17.93 4.28
C VAL A 112 -13.04 17.61 5.77
N GLN A 113 -14.14 17.06 6.31
CA GLN A 113 -14.28 16.82 7.75
C GLN A 113 -14.35 15.35 8.16
N GLU A 114 -14.62 14.44 7.21
CA GLU A 114 -14.55 13.00 7.45
C GLU A 114 -13.21 12.46 6.94
N ILE A 115 -12.52 11.69 7.77
CA ILE A 115 -11.26 11.04 7.43
C ILE A 115 -11.42 9.55 7.65
N TYR A 116 -11.04 8.75 6.68
CA TYR A 116 -11.08 7.31 6.81
C TYR A 116 -9.78 6.68 6.35
N GLY A 117 -9.62 5.39 6.63
CA GLY A 117 -8.48 4.63 6.16
C GLY A 117 -8.39 3.28 6.84
N GLY A 118 -7.17 2.78 6.89
CA GLY A 118 -6.76 1.55 7.51
C GLY A 118 -5.99 0.67 6.53
N ALA A 119 -5.17 -0.21 7.09
CA ALA A 119 -4.43 -1.23 6.34
C ALA A 119 -5.41 -2.30 5.84
N SER A 120 -6.13 -1.99 4.77
CA SER A 120 -7.08 -2.87 4.12
C SER A 120 -6.55 -3.34 2.77
N PHE A 121 -6.47 -4.66 2.62
CA PHE A 121 -5.94 -5.34 1.44
C PHE A 121 -6.96 -6.34 0.93
N ILE A 122 -6.98 -6.52 -0.38
CA ILE A 122 -7.68 -7.62 -1.03
C ILE A 122 -7.24 -8.93 -0.39
N ASN A 123 -8.21 -9.75 0.00
CA ASN A 123 -7.97 -11.12 0.41
C ASN A 123 -7.35 -11.89 -0.75
N ALA A 124 -6.24 -12.58 -0.49
CA ALA A 124 -5.51 -13.31 -1.52
C ALA A 124 -6.38 -14.34 -2.27
N ALA A 125 -7.43 -14.88 -1.61
CA ALA A 125 -8.38 -15.79 -2.23
C ALA A 125 -9.23 -15.16 -3.34
N ASP A 126 -9.42 -13.83 -3.28
CA ASP A 126 -10.29 -13.07 -4.16
C ASP A 126 -9.53 -12.38 -5.31
N LEU A 127 -8.19 -12.46 -5.32
CA LEU A 127 -7.35 -11.79 -6.34
C LEU A 127 -7.77 -12.11 -7.77
N SER A 128 -8.13 -13.36 -8.08
CA SER A 128 -8.56 -13.76 -9.43
C SER A 128 -9.79 -12.96 -9.90
N GLN A 129 -10.72 -12.64 -8.98
CA GLN A 129 -11.89 -11.83 -9.32
C GLN A 129 -11.49 -10.37 -9.58
N HIS A 130 -10.58 -9.81 -8.78
CA HIS A 130 -10.10 -8.44 -9.00
C HIS A 130 -9.30 -8.30 -10.29
N LEU A 131 -8.51 -9.31 -10.68
CA LEU A 131 -7.85 -9.34 -11.99
C LEU A 131 -8.86 -9.32 -13.15
N ILE A 132 -9.96 -10.08 -13.04
CA ILE A 132 -11.07 -10.04 -14.01
C ILE A 132 -11.72 -8.66 -14.04
N ASN A 133 -11.94 -8.04 -12.88
CA ASN A 133 -12.50 -6.69 -12.82
C ASN A 133 -11.58 -5.66 -13.50
N CYS A 134 -10.27 -5.69 -13.23
CA CYS A 134 -9.29 -4.83 -13.89
C CYS A 134 -9.25 -5.05 -15.40
N GLN A 135 -9.37 -6.30 -15.86
CA GLN A 135 -9.49 -6.61 -17.28
C GLN A 135 -10.77 -6.02 -17.88
N GLY A 136 -11.90 -6.14 -17.18
CA GLY A 136 -13.17 -5.53 -17.59
C GLY A 136 -13.06 -4.02 -17.74
N TRP A 137 -12.41 -3.32 -16.80
CA TRP A 137 -12.08 -1.90 -16.95
C TRP A 137 -11.28 -1.64 -18.23
N ALA A 138 -10.20 -2.39 -18.45
CA ALA A 138 -9.29 -2.22 -19.58
C ALA A 138 -9.87 -2.54 -20.97
N GLU A 139 -10.98 -3.27 -21.03
CA GLU A 139 -11.57 -3.76 -22.29
C GLU A 139 -12.96 -3.18 -22.57
N GLU A 140 -13.73 -2.82 -21.54
CA GLU A 140 -15.16 -2.51 -21.66
C GLU A 140 -15.53 -1.08 -21.26
N THR A 141 -14.56 -0.26 -20.85
CA THR A 141 -14.80 1.12 -20.37
C THR A 141 -13.97 2.15 -21.15
N TRP A 142 -13.98 3.41 -20.69
CA TRP A 142 -13.18 4.48 -21.28
C TRP A 142 -11.69 4.12 -21.33
N VAL A 143 -11.18 3.37 -20.34
CA VAL A 143 -9.78 2.90 -20.28
C VAL A 143 -9.36 2.19 -21.57
N ALA A 144 -10.28 1.46 -22.22
CA ALA A 144 -10.01 0.73 -23.45
C ALA A 144 -9.60 1.64 -24.64
N GLU A 145 -10.02 2.91 -24.60
CA GLU A 145 -9.75 3.92 -25.62
C GLU A 145 -8.39 4.60 -25.45
N TYR A 146 -7.74 4.46 -24.28
CA TYR A 146 -6.49 5.13 -23.92
C TYR A 146 -5.38 4.11 -23.71
N PRO A 147 -4.46 3.94 -24.68
CA PRO A 147 -3.45 2.88 -24.63
C PRO A 147 -2.57 2.88 -23.38
N GLN A 148 -2.27 4.05 -22.81
CA GLN A 148 -1.47 4.18 -21.60
C GLN A 148 -2.22 3.67 -20.36
N GLU A 149 -3.48 4.07 -20.19
CA GLU A 149 -4.34 3.60 -19.11
C GLU A 149 -4.58 2.09 -19.24
N LYS A 150 -4.96 1.63 -20.44
CA LYS A 150 -5.11 0.21 -20.72
C LYS A 150 -3.86 -0.59 -20.34
N ASN A 151 -2.67 -0.03 -20.55
CA ASN A 151 -1.42 -0.67 -20.16
C ASN A 151 -1.27 -0.78 -18.64
N PHE A 152 -1.60 0.26 -17.87
CA PHE A 152 -1.61 0.19 -16.41
C PHE A 152 -2.59 -0.89 -15.91
N TRP A 153 -3.82 -0.88 -16.39
CA TRP A 153 -4.86 -1.78 -15.92
C TRP A 153 -4.60 -3.26 -16.28
N LEU A 154 -4.01 -3.56 -17.45
CA LEU A 154 -3.70 -4.93 -17.86
C LEU A 154 -2.39 -5.48 -17.27
N ASN A 155 -1.46 -4.61 -16.88
CA ASN A 155 -0.14 -5.02 -16.39
C ASN A 155 0.07 -4.68 -14.92
N SER A 156 -1.01 -4.58 -14.14
CA SER A 156 -0.92 -4.38 -12.70
C SER A 156 -1.64 -5.49 -11.94
N VAL A 157 -1.13 -5.83 -10.76
CA VAL A 157 -1.74 -6.79 -9.84
C VAL A 157 -2.36 -6.03 -8.66
N PRO A 158 -3.70 -6.01 -8.52
CA PRO A 158 -4.35 -5.24 -7.46
C PRO A 158 -4.09 -5.87 -6.09
N PHE A 159 -3.83 -5.03 -5.09
CA PHE A 159 -3.69 -5.45 -3.71
C PHE A 159 -4.63 -4.72 -2.74
N ALA A 160 -5.25 -3.62 -3.15
CA ALA A 160 -6.33 -2.97 -2.41
C ALA A 160 -7.36 -2.41 -3.40
N GLU A 161 -8.64 -2.51 -3.04
CA GLU A 161 -9.76 -1.92 -3.75
C GLU A 161 -10.28 -0.71 -2.96
N ILE A 162 -10.53 0.39 -3.65
CA ILE A 162 -11.30 1.51 -3.13
C ILE A 162 -12.73 1.27 -3.63
N ASN A 163 -13.71 1.26 -2.73
CA ASN A 163 -15.12 0.89 -3.00
C ASN A 163 -15.89 1.88 -3.92
N ASN A 164 -15.20 2.49 -4.87
CA ASN A 164 -15.69 3.32 -5.97
C ASN A 164 -15.25 2.78 -7.35
N GLY A 165 -14.41 1.75 -7.41
CA GLY A 165 -13.86 1.20 -8.65
C GLY A 165 -12.37 1.45 -8.84
N ASP A 166 -11.74 2.25 -7.99
CA ASP A 166 -10.30 2.48 -8.01
C ASP A 166 -9.54 1.31 -7.34
N TYR A 167 -8.27 1.16 -7.70
CA TYR A 167 -7.39 0.15 -7.11
C TYR A 167 -6.01 0.71 -6.79
N LEU A 168 -5.41 0.20 -5.72
CA LEU A 168 -3.95 0.20 -5.61
C LEU A 168 -3.41 -1.12 -6.14
N SER A 169 -2.43 -1.02 -7.04
CA SER A 169 -1.90 -2.17 -7.76
C SER A 169 -0.38 -2.11 -7.89
N LEU A 170 0.23 -3.27 -8.13
CA LEU A 170 1.66 -3.41 -8.43
C LEU A 170 1.87 -3.52 -9.94
N ASP A 171 2.55 -2.53 -10.54
CA ASP A 171 2.86 -2.51 -11.96
C ASP A 171 4.03 -3.47 -12.29
N ILE A 172 3.73 -4.52 -13.03
CA ILE A 172 4.67 -5.60 -13.37
C ILE A 172 5.29 -5.46 -14.77
N THR A 173 5.16 -4.30 -15.42
CA THR A 173 5.75 -4.04 -16.75
C THR A 173 7.28 -4.08 -16.75
N GLU A 174 7.92 -3.42 -15.78
CA GLU A 174 9.38 -3.19 -15.76
C GLU A 174 10.12 -4.14 -14.79
N ALA A 175 9.52 -4.53 -13.66
CA ALA A 175 10.18 -5.35 -12.64
C ALA A 175 9.21 -6.17 -11.78
N LYS A 176 9.11 -7.48 -12.03
CA LYS A 176 8.30 -8.40 -11.18
C LYS A 176 8.81 -8.53 -9.75
N ASP A 177 10.11 -8.31 -9.54
CA ASP A 177 10.75 -8.49 -8.24
C ASP A 177 10.59 -7.25 -7.34
N ASN A 178 10.41 -6.07 -7.92
CA ASN A 178 10.25 -4.80 -7.21
C ASN A 178 9.33 -3.84 -8.01
N PRO A 179 8.05 -4.18 -8.16
CA PRO A 179 7.11 -3.40 -8.96
C PRO A 179 6.74 -2.09 -8.26
N SER A 180 6.59 -1.03 -9.05
CA SER A 180 6.06 0.23 -8.56
C SER A 180 4.60 0.07 -8.12
N VAL A 181 4.17 0.90 -7.16
CA VAL A 181 2.76 0.98 -6.79
C VAL A 181 2.06 2.02 -7.65
N VAL A 182 0.95 1.64 -8.26
CA VAL A 182 0.11 2.49 -9.12
C VAL A 182 -1.28 2.59 -8.53
N TYR A 183 -1.82 3.81 -8.55
CA TYR A 183 -3.24 4.07 -8.35
C TYR A 183 -3.93 3.94 -9.71
N LEU A 184 -4.82 2.95 -9.83
CA LEU A 184 -5.69 2.77 -11.00
C LEU A 184 -6.97 3.57 -10.76
N SER A 185 -7.18 4.63 -11.53
CA SER A 185 -8.37 5.48 -11.40
C SER A 185 -9.45 5.05 -12.39
N HIS A 186 -10.67 4.89 -11.87
CA HIS A 186 -11.86 4.51 -12.61
C HIS A 186 -12.49 5.68 -13.39
N ASP A 187 -12.11 6.93 -13.07
CA ASP A 187 -12.70 8.15 -13.61
C ASP A 187 -11.70 9.19 -14.15
N ASP A 188 -10.40 8.99 -13.95
CA ASP A 188 -9.30 9.86 -14.39
C ASP A 188 -8.01 9.06 -14.72
N GLU A 189 -6.92 9.74 -15.04
CA GLU A 189 -5.62 9.13 -15.34
C GLU A 189 -5.02 8.40 -14.12
N SER A 190 -4.53 7.18 -14.34
CA SER A 190 -3.80 6.40 -13.36
C SER A 190 -2.39 6.96 -13.14
N PHE A 191 -1.85 6.81 -11.93
CA PHE A 191 -0.53 7.36 -11.61
C PHE A 191 0.26 6.52 -10.61
N VAL A 192 1.59 6.57 -10.73
CA VAL A 192 2.51 5.91 -9.79
C VAL A 192 2.53 6.66 -8.46
N VAL A 193 2.39 5.94 -7.35
CA VAL A 193 2.37 6.49 -5.98
C VAL A 193 3.60 6.10 -5.15
N ALA A 194 4.33 5.05 -5.53
CA ALA A 194 5.60 4.67 -4.90
C ALA A 194 6.48 3.83 -5.83
N GLU A 195 7.79 3.80 -5.54
CA GLU A 195 8.80 3.04 -6.29
C GLU A 195 8.73 1.52 -6.06
N SER A 196 8.19 1.09 -4.92
CA SER A 196 8.03 -0.32 -4.56
C SER A 196 6.86 -0.51 -3.60
N PHE A 197 6.40 -1.76 -3.43
CA PHE A 197 5.39 -2.08 -2.42
C PHE A 197 5.90 -1.74 -1.03
N THR A 198 7.16 -2.06 -0.74
CA THR A 198 7.81 -1.78 0.54
C THR A 198 7.90 -0.28 0.85
N ASP A 199 8.24 0.54 -0.15
CA ASP A 199 8.28 2.00 0.01
C ASP A 199 6.88 2.57 0.26
N PHE A 200 5.89 2.07 -0.47
CA PHE A 200 4.49 2.42 -0.22
C PHE A 200 4.08 2.12 1.22
N LEU A 201 4.27 0.88 1.70
CA LEU A 201 3.92 0.49 3.07
C LEU A 201 4.63 1.35 4.12
N THR A 202 5.89 1.70 3.89
CA THR A 202 6.69 2.56 4.78
C THR A 202 6.11 3.97 4.87
N HIS A 203 5.72 4.55 3.74
CA HIS A 203 5.09 5.87 3.72
C HIS A 203 3.67 5.83 4.28
N TRP A 204 2.91 4.80 3.92
CA TRP A 204 1.52 4.64 4.31
C TRP A 204 1.34 4.45 5.82
N GLU A 205 2.19 3.64 6.46
CA GLU A 205 2.26 3.53 7.93
C GLU A 205 2.49 4.91 8.57
N ARG A 206 3.42 5.70 8.04
CA ARG A 206 3.75 7.04 8.55
C ARG A 206 2.70 8.10 8.24
N LEU A 207 1.76 7.77 7.35
CA LEU A 207 0.55 8.52 7.06
C LEU A 207 -0.67 7.93 7.79
N CYS A 208 -0.45 7.19 8.87
CA CYS A 208 -1.51 6.66 9.72
C CYS A 208 -2.48 5.75 8.95
N TYR A 209 -1.98 5.06 7.92
CA TYR A 209 -2.76 4.17 7.06
C TYR A 209 -3.97 4.87 6.41
N LEU A 210 -3.86 6.16 6.08
CA LEU A 210 -4.92 6.95 5.48
C LEU A 210 -5.56 6.25 4.25
N GLY A 211 -6.87 6.36 4.08
CA GLY A 211 -7.56 5.75 2.94
C GLY A 211 -6.92 6.17 1.62
N PRO A 212 -6.72 5.24 0.68
CA PRO A 212 -5.91 5.52 -0.50
C PRO A 212 -6.64 6.33 -1.58
N ASP A 213 -7.87 6.80 -1.32
CA ASP A 213 -8.65 7.65 -2.23
C ASP A 213 -7.87 8.91 -2.65
N VAL A 214 -7.98 9.27 -3.93
CA VAL A 214 -7.17 10.29 -4.59
C VAL A 214 -7.11 11.61 -3.81
N TRP A 215 -8.25 12.12 -3.34
CA TRP A 215 -8.31 13.39 -2.62
C TRP A 215 -7.58 13.35 -1.28
N MET A 216 -7.43 12.18 -0.66
CA MET A 216 -6.65 12.00 0.56
C MET A 216 -5.16 11.90 0.26
N ILE A 217 -4.78 11.04 -0.68
CA ILE A 217 -3.37 10.77 -0.97
C ILE A 217 -2.67 11.96 -1.64
N GLU A 218 -3.38 12.75 -2.45
CA GLU A 218 -2.83 13.94 -3.12
C GLU A 218 -2.24 14.96 -2.15
N ASN A 219 -2.81 15.08 -0.94
CA ASN A 219 -2.30 15.96 0.11
C ASN A 219 -0.88 15.59 0.58
N PHE A 220 -0.42 14.38 0.25
CA PHE A 220 0.86 13.84 0.67
C PHE A 220 1.74 13.45 -0.52
N ARG A 221 1.45 13.87 -1.76
CA ARG A 221 2.34 13.62 -2.89
C ARG A 221 3.47 14.66 -2.96
N SER A 222 4.68 14.23 -3.28
CA SER A 222 5.80 15.12 -3.62
C SER A 222 5.79 15.51 -5.10
N GLU A 223 6.66 16.44 -5.49
CA GLU A 223 6.79 16.93 -6.87
C GLU A 223 7.14 15.83 -7.89
N ASN A 224 7.75 14.73 -7.43
CA ASN A 224 8.02 13.55 -8.27
C ASN A 224 6.81 12.59 -8.38
N GLY A 225 5.67 12.92 -7.79
CA GLY A 225 4.43 12.14 -7.84
C GLY A 225 4.28 11.06 -6.78
N TYR A 226 5.32 10.74 -6.00
CA TYR A 226 5.26 9.68 -4.98
C TYR A 226 4.71 10.18 -3.65
N LEU A 227 4.28 9.25 -2.79
CA LEU A 227 3.92 9.55 -1.42
C LEU A 227 5.11 10.11 -0.63
N ASN A 228 4.85 11.15 0.14
CA ASN A 228 5.81 11.86 0.97
C ASN A 228 5.28 11.99 2.40
N SER A 229 5.68 11.05 3.24
CA SER A 229 5.35 11.05 4.67
C SER A 229 6.19 12.02 5.52
N ASN A 230 7.04 12.88 4.91
CA ASN A 230 7.92 13.82 5.60
C ASN A 230 7.46 15.28 5.49
N SER A 231 6.27 15.55 4.94
CA SER A 231 5.73 16.90 4.84
C SER A 231 5.20 17.44 6.19
N ASN A 232 5.01 18.76 6.29
CA ASN A 232 4.35 19.39 7.45
C ASN A 232 2.94 18.85 7.67
N LYS A 233 2.20 18.57 6.58
CA LYS A 233 0.88 17.92 6.64
C LYS A 233 0.98 16.53 7.23
N ALA A 234 1.97 15.72 6.81
CA ALA A 234 2.18 14.38 7.35
C ALA A 234 2.56 14.41 8.84
N GLU A 235 3.33 15.42 9.28
CA GLU A 235 3.61 15.63 10.69
C GLU A 235 2.36 16.01 11.48
N GLY A 236 1.53 16.91 10.95
CA GLY A 236 0.23 17.25 11.52
C GLY A 236 -0.68 16.04 11.66
N LEU A 237 -0.75 15.20 10.62
CA LEU A 237 -1.53 13.97 10.62
C LEU A 237 -1.07 13.01 11.72
N ARG A 238 0.25 12.82 11.89
CA ARG A 238 0.78 11.99 12.98
C ARG A 238 0.53 12.58 14.36
N LYS A 239 0.53 13.90 14.51
CA LYS A 239 0.14 14.53 15.79
C LYS A 239 -1.33 14.28 16.11
N LEU A 240 -2.19 14.33 15.09
CA LEU A 240 -3.63 14.11 15.21
C LEU A 240 -3.99 12.63 15.46
N LEU A 241 -3.54 11.73 14.59
CA LEU A 241 -3.92 10.31 14.58
C LEU A 241 -2.84 9.37 15.15
N GLY A 242 -1.56 9.72 14.97
CA GLY A 242 -0.42 8.88 15.34
C GLY A 242 0.00 8.97 16.81
N SER A 243 -0.66 9.80 17.63
CA SER A 243 -0.48 9.84 19.10
C SER A 243 -1.14 8.64 19.82
N THR A 244 -1.40 7.56 19.08
CA THR A 244 -2.21 6.40 19.47
C THR A 244 -1.39 5.26 20.02
#